data_AF-A0AAU9UMH6-F1
#
_entry.id   AF-A0AAU9UMH6-F1
#
_cell.length_a   1.000
_cell.length_b   1.000
_cell.length_c   1.000
_cell.angle_alpha   90.00
_cell.angle_beta   90.00
_cell.angle_gamma   90.00
#
_symmetry.space_group_name_H-M   'P 1'
#
loop_
_entity.id
_entity.type
_entity.pdbx_description
1 polymer ?
#
loop_
_entity_poly.entity_id
_entity_poly.type
_entity_poly.pdbx_seq_one_letter_code
_entity_poly.pdbx_strand_id
1 'polypeptide(L)'
;MDPMAPTALAVPNQLMDRIGSGLSLIRDHGKKVQKYLLKNRKFEVLKKSWSSIVNIVLIEAKDLPDAPANGSSGLYCKFKLGTESHKSKQVHKTKPVWRERFNLYLYEDNSLEVNVWYKTKQKNFMGRCIIDLSQLEKEKTHDLWQELDCGFGSVHLLITLSGSERCSSTENILTNGVQHETPKEDNFIWYKLDDCTNVGQLSVTVHGAKGLSACNFSGNVNAFCVLELDNSRIQTHTMRSTSEPNWNKSFTFCVNDVTSALDITVYDESILQSMKGETIGKITIPLLRIKNNEKRWYALKDRSKRHSARGNCPRILLEMSLVWNPIKASMRVIRPKETKYVTKPAKFDIPLIYSNLNFIKDIFKVFQNGNEHLKRLFEWENQEKSAMALIGWLSFWYFFRMWMTPLLLVLPFAHYWLTKRNNNALAPITQFEDDYLDEEQETKDDKTIKTRLNELQDLTLTIKNGIDYVVSLLERINNLVNFSVPYLSYLAIIALVALSIAFYIIPANYLFMAFGIYKFTRKFLNPTRTPNNDILDFISRVPDNEILKQWRELKVPEPNLNPSDPTKSR
;
A
#
# COMPACT_ATOMS: atom_id res chain seq x y z
N MET A 1 102.90 -33.08 -1.31
CA MET A 1 101.72 -33.79 -1.83
C MET A 1 100.53 -33.20 -1.12
N ASP A 2 99.77 -32.41 -1.87
CA ASP A 2 98.72 -31.50 -1.41
C ASP A 2 97.49 -32.19 -0.83
N PRO A 3 96.76 -31.51 0.08
CA PRO A 3 95.37 -31.81 0.39
C PRO A 3 94.41 -30.78 -0.26
N MET A 4 93.15 -31.21 -0.42
CA MET A 4 91.93 -30.42 -0.62
C MET A 4 91.52 -30.02 -2.05
N ALA A 5 90.61 -30.81 -2.62
CA ALA A 5 89.46 -30.33 -3.37
C ALA A 5 88.20 -31.01 -2.80
N PRO A 6 87.12 -30.28 -2.43
CA PRO A 6 85.87 -30.90 -2.02
C PRO A 6 85.01 -31.23 -3.25
N THR A 7 84.57 -32.48 -3.34
CA THR A 7 83.56 -32.96 -4.28
C THR A 7 82.21 -32.31 -3.95
N ALA A 8 81.63 -31.58 -4.90
CA ALA A 8 80.32 -30.96 -4.79
C ALA A 8 79.22 -32.04 -4.67
N LEU A 9 78.46 -31.99 -3.58
CA LEU A 9 77.21 -32.76 -3.41
C LEU A 9 76.15 -32.16 -4.36
N ALA A 10 75.84 -32.89 -5.43
CA ALA A 10 74.74 -32.57 -6.33
C ALA A 10 73.41 -32.67 -5.56
N VAL A 11 72.75 -31.53 -5.37
CA VAL A 11 71.36 -31.49 -4.87
C VAL A 11 70.44 -32.03 -5.97
N PRO A 12 69.53 -32.97 -5.69
CA PRO A 12 68.63 -33.51 -6.70
C PRO A 12 67.69 -32.42 -7.23
N ASN A 13 67.69 -32.17 -8.55
CA ASN A 13 66.84 -31.17 -9.22
C ASN A 13 65.34 -31.31 -8.90
N GLN A 14 64.88 -32.52 -8.55
CA GLN A 14 63.48 -32.77 -8.16
C GLN A 14 63.05 -32.07 -6.86
N LEU A 15 64.00 -31.82 -5.94
CA LEU A 15 63.70 -31.16 -4.67
C LEU A 15 63.58 -29.64 -4.84
N MET A 16 64.36 -29.04 -5.75
CA MET A 16 64.25 -27.64 -6.15
C MET A 16 62.93 -27.34 -6.89
N ASP A 17 62.46 -28.23 -7.77
CA ASP A 17 61.18 -28.05 -8.49
C ASP A 17 59.96 -28.17 -7.55
N ARG A 18 60.03 -29.05 -6.53
CA ARG A 18 58.97 -29.16 -5.51
C ARG A 18 58.93 -27.93 -4.59
N ILE A 19 60.07 -27.36 -4.23
CA ILE A 19 60.12 -26.13 -3.43
C ILE A 19 59.67 -24.93 -4.28
N GLY A 20 60.06 -24.85 -5.55
CA GLY A 20 59.65 -23.81 -6.49
C GLY A 20 58.14 -23.79 -6.76
N SER A 21 57.52 -24.97 -6.90
CA SER A 21 56.06 -25.11 -7.08
C SER A 21 55.25 -24.85 -5.80
N GLY A 22 55.79 -25.21 -4.62
CA GLY A 22 55.17 -24.85 -3.34
C GLY A 22 55.19 -23.34 -3.08
N LEU A 23 56.30 -22.67 -3.40
CA LEU A 23 56.45 -21.23 -3.25
C LEU A 23 55.60 -20.42 -4.26
N SER A 24 55.39 -20.94 -5.48
CA SER A 24 54.51 -20.29 -6.45
C SER A 24 53.03 -20.36 -6.04
N LEU A 25 52.59 -21.49 -5.47
CA LEU A 25 51.26 -21.64 -4.88
C LEU A 25 51.02 -20.69 -3.71
N ILE A 26 51.99 -20.56 -2.80
CA ILE A 26 51.91 -19.61 -1.66
C ILE A 26 51.90 -18.16 -2.17
N ARG A 27 52.68 -17.83 -3.22
CA ARG A 27 52.68 -16.50 -3.83
C ARG A 27 51.34 -16.18 -4.51
N ASP A 28 50.70 -17.14 -5.18
CA ASP A 28 49.41 -16.94 -5.81
C ASP A 28 48.26 -16.90 -4.80
N HIS A 29 48.34 -17.66 -3.71
CA HIS A 29 47.45 -17.51 -2.56
C HIS A 29 47.63 -16.14 -1.89
N GLY A 30 48.87 -15.70 -1.68
CA GLY A 30 49.20 -14.37 -1.14
C GLY A 30 48.69 -13.23 -2.01
N LYS A 31 48.80 -13.36 -3.34
CA LYS A 31 48.23 -12.40 -4.31
C LYS A 31 46.70 -12.42 -4.31
N LYS A 32 46.05 -13.59 -4.20
CA LYS A 32 44.60 -13.68 -4.04
C LYS A 32 44.17 -13.01 -2.74
N VAL A 33 44.82 -13.33 -1.62
CA VAL A 33 44.53 -12.75 -0.30
C VAL A 33 44.78 -11.25 -0.30
N GLN A 34 45.87 -10.75 -0.88
CA GLN A 34 46.07 -9.31 -1.08
C GLN A 34 45.00 -8.69 -1.97
N LYS A 35 44.57 -9.36 -3.04
CA LYS A 35 43.49 -8.86 -3.92
C LYS A 35 42.14 -8.83 -3.19
N TYR A 36 41.88 -9.79 -2.30
CA TYR A 36 40.71 -9.80 -1.42
C TYR A 36 40.80 -8.72 -0.34
N LEU A 37 41.96 -8.56 0.32
CA LEU A 37 42.20 -7.52 1.31
C LEU A 37 42.14 -6.12 0.69
N LEU A 38 42.69 -5.91 -0.52
CA LEU A 38 42.63 -4.63 -1.23
C LEU A 38 41.21 -4.33 -1.75
N LYS A 39 40.46 -5.37 -2.15
CA LYS A 39 39.03 -5.25 -2.51
C LYS A 39 38.18 -4.91 -1.29
N ASN A 40 38.46 -5.51 -0.13
CA ASN A 40 37.80 -5.20 1.14
C ASN A 40 38.20 -3.82 1.67
N ARG A 41 39.46 -3.40 1.52
CA ARG A 41 39.91 -2.05 1.87
C ARG A 41 39.29 -0.97 0.98
N LYS A 42 39.05 -1.25 -0.31
CA LYS A 42 38.22 -0.39 -1.17
C LYS A 42 36.75 -0.34 -0.73
N PHE A 43 36.22 -1.43 -0.18
CA PHE A 43 34.88 -1.45 0.42
C PHE A 43 34.83 -0.69 1.76
N GLU A 44 35.89 -0.72 2.57
CA GLU A 44 36.00 0.06 3.81
C GLU A 44 36.21 1.56 3.56
N VAL A 45 36.97 1.95 2.53
CA VAL A 45 37.20 3.36 2.14
C VAL A 45 35.98 3.97 1.44
N LEU A 46 35.05 3.15 0.94
CA LEU A 46 33.74 3.58 0.42
C LEU A 46 32.61 3.41 1.44
N LYS A 47 32.91 3.28 2.74
CA LYS A 47 31.89 3.44 3.78
C LYS A 47 31.63 4.93 4.04
N LYS A 48 31.46 5.71 2.96
CA LYS A 48 30.87 7.03 3.03
C LYS A 48 29.46 6.80 3.56
N SER A 49 29.15 7.29 4.76
CA SER A 49 27.78 7.25 5.27
C SER A 49 26.93 8.09 4.33
N TRP A 50 26.00 7.46 3.63
CA TRP A 50 24.99 8.18 2.86
C TRP A 50 24.20 9.09 3.81
N SER A 51 23.89 10.30 3.37
CA SER A 51 23.26 11.34 4.20
C SER A 51 21.74 11.24 4.23
N SER A 52 21.14 10.69 3.17
CA SER A 52 19.71 10.47 2.99
C SER A 52 19.48 9.44 1.89
N ILE A 53 18.27 8.88 1.83
CA ILE A 53 17.82 7.97 0.79
C ILE A 53 16.77 8.70 -0.05
N VAL A 54 16.93 8.64 -1.37
CA VAL A 54 16.02 9.21 -2.36
C VAL A 54 15.13 8.09 -2.88
N ASN A 55 13.84 8.14 -2.56
CA ASN A 55 12.83 7.28 -3.15
C ASN A 55 12.27 7.97 -4.40
N ILE A 56 12.32 7.29 -5.55
CA ILE A 56 11.82 7.78 -6.82
C ILE A 56 10.75 6.82 -7.32
N VAL A 57 9.55 7.33 -7.58
CA VAL A 57 8.48 6.58 -8.25
C VAL A 57 8.33 7.14 -9.66
N LEU A 58 8.69 6.33 -10.66
CA LEU A 58 8.48 6.66 -12.06
C LEU A 58 7.05 6.26 -12.46
N ILE A 59 6.21 7.25 -12.77
CA ILE A 59 4.80 7.03 -13.08
C ILE A 59 4.64 6.84 -14.58
N GLU A 60 4.74 7.94 -15.33
CA GLU A 60 4.48 7.98 -16.77
C GLU A 60 5.33 9.06 -17.45
N ALA A 61 5.32 9.05 -18.78
CA ALA A 61 5.86 10.14 -19.59
C ALA A 61 4.84 10.54 -20.67
N LYS A 62 4.75 11.82 -21.01
CA LYS A 62 3.82 12.37 -22.01
C LYS A 62 4.57 13.05 -23.14
N ASP A 63 3.90 13.16 -24.28
CA ASP A 63 4.32 13.95 -25.45
C ASP A 63 5.71 13.58 -26.02
N LEU A 64 6.05 12.29 -25.98
CA LEU A 64 7.29 11.76 -26.54
C LEU A 64 7.23 11.69 -28.08
N PRO A 65 8.32 12.02 -28.80
CA PRO A 65 8.33 12.11 -30.26
C PRO A 65 8.13 10.76 -30.95
N ASP A 66 7.61 10.80 -32.19
CA ASP A 66 7.42 9.59 -32.98
C ASP A 66 8.71 8.90 -33.45
N ALA A 67 8.77 7.58 -33.27
CA ALA A 67 9.97 6.79 -33.56
C ALA A 67 9.88 6.26 -34.99
N PRO A 68 11.01 6.07 -35.70
CA PRO A 68 11.00 5.51 -37.05
C PRO A 68 10.40 4.09 -37.03
N ALA A 69 9.55 3.81 -38.01
CA ALA A 69 8.48 2.81 -38.02
C ALA A 69 8.84 1.31 -37.89
N ASN A 70 10.06 0.92 -37.51
CA ASN A 70 10.49 -0.48 -37.56
C ASN A 70 11.08 -1.02 -36.25
N GLY A 71 10.31 -1.87 -35.57
CA GLY A 71 10.79 -2.86 -34.60
C GLY A 71 10.18 -2.76 -33.20
N SER A 72 10.01 -3.91 -32.55
CA SER A 72 9.53 -4.04 -31.16
C SER A 72 10.32 -3.10 -30.24
N SER A 73 9.59 -2.16 -29.63
CA SER A 73 10.06 -0.85 -29.24
C SER A 73 9.82 -0.65 -27.75
N GLY A 74 10.90 -0.67 -26.95
CA GLY A 74 10.84 -0.53 -25.50
C GLY A 74 11.43 0.79 -25.02
N LEU A 75 10.61 1.61 -24.35
CA LEU A 75 11.03 2.82 -23.65
C LEU A 75 11.54 2.45 -22.24
N TYR A 76 12.67 3.01 -21.82
CA TYR A 76 13.16 2.84 -20.45
C TYR A 76 13.86 4.11 -19.96
N CYS A 77 13.77 4.35 -18.66
CA CYS A 77 14.44 5.46 -18.01
C CYS A 77 15.67 4.95 -17.27
N LYS A 78 16.75 5.72 -17.31
CA LYS A 78 17.96 5.51 -16.54
C LYS A 78 18.13 6.68 -15.59
N PHE A 79 18.07 6.37 -14.30
CA PHE A 79 18.35 7.30 -13.21
C PHE A 79 19.83 7.22 -12.87
N LYS A 80 20.47 8.36 -12.65
CA LYS A 80 21.85 8.46 -12.19
C LYS A 80 21.93 9.49 -11.07
N LEU A 81 22.46 9.08 -9.93
CA LEU A 81 22.70 9.93 -8.76
C LEU A 81 24.13 9.66 -8.30
N GLY A 82 25.04 10.59 -8.60
CA GLY A 82 26.48 10.41 -8.40
C GLY A 82 27.03 9.15 -9.08
N THR A 83 27.46 8.18 -8.27
CA THR A 83 28.02 6.89 -8.72
C THR A 83 26.97 5.81 -8.95
N GLU A 84 25.76 5.95 -8.39
CA GLU A 84 24.69 4.97 -8.53
C GLU A 84 23.92 5.20 -9.83
N SER A 85 23.63 4.12 -10.56
CA SER A 85 22.77 4.19 -11.73
C SER A 85 21.81 3.02 -11.80
N HIS A 86 20.52 3.33 -11.99
CA HIS A 86 19.44 2.35 -12.05
C HIS A 86 18.68 2.49 -13.36
N LYS A 87 18.21 1.36 -13.90
CA LYS A 87 17.41 1.29 -15.13
C LYS A 87 16.03 0.76 -14.81
N SER A 88 15.00 1.37 -15.39
CA SER A 88 13.62 0.87 -15.31
C SER A 88 13.39 -0.31 -16.25
N LYS A 89 12.26 -0.99 -16.07
CA LYS A 89 11.78 -1.97 -17.06
C LYS A 89 11.44 -1.29 -18.38
N GLN A 90 11.48 -2.08 -19.46
CA GLN A 90 11.10 -1.62 -20.78
C GLN A 90 9.58 -1.65 -20.91
N VAL A 91 8.98 -0.53 -21.31
CA VAL A 91 7.54 -0.37 -21.51
C VAL A 91 7.26 -0.04 -22.96
N HIS A 92 6.11 -0.50 -23.47
CA HIS A 92 5.69 -0.21 -24.84
C HIS A 92 5.33 1.28 -25.00
N LYS A 93 5.69 1.84 -26.15
CA LYS A 93 5.59 3.29 -26.40
C LYS A 93 4.15 3.83 -26.40
N THR A 94 3.17 3.02 -26.80
CA THR A 94 1.75 3.45 -26.89
C THR A 94 1.12 3.79 -25.53
N LYS A 95 1.70 3.32 -24.43
CA LYS A 95 1.33 3.68 -23.05
C LYS A 95 2.60 3.66 -22.18
N PRO A 96 3.40 4.74 -22.15
CA PRO A 96 4.67 4.81 -21.42
C PRO A 96 4.43 4.96 -19.90
N VAL A 97 3.84 3.92 -19.29
CA VAL A 97 3.51 3.87 -17.87
C VAL A 97 4.37 2.78 -17.24
N TRP A 98 5.27 3.16 -16.33
CA TRP A 98 6.14 2.21 -15.62
C TRP A 98 5.56 1.83 -14.28
N ARG A 99 5.16 2.84 -13.48
CA ARG A 99 4.73 2.66 -12.09
C ARG A 99 5.74 1.84 -11.27
N GLU A 100 7.01 2.23 -11.37
CA GLU A 100 8.12 1.53 -10.73
C GLU A 100 8.78 2.38 -9.65
N ARG A 101 9.27 1.71 -8.59
CA ARG A 101 9.97 2.34 -7.47
C ARG A 101 11.46 2.07 -7.55
N PHE A 102 12.25 3.11 -7.30
CA PHE A 102 13.69 3.05 -7.15
C PHE A 102 14.09 3.69 -5.82
N ASN A 103 15.08 3.11 -5.15
CA ASN A 103 15.72 3.69 -3.98
C ASN A 103 17.18 3.95 -4.35
N LEU A 104 17.62 5.19 -4.23
CA LEU A 104 19.00 5.61 -4.45
C LEU A 104 19.55 6.21 -3.15
N TYR A 105 20.85 6.07 -2.92
CA TYR A 105 21.51 6.62 -1.73
C TYR A 105 22.19 7.94 -2.07
N LEU A 106 21.86 8.99 -1.30
CA LEU A 106 22.45 10.31 -1.44
C LEU A 106 23.74 10.39 -0.63
N TYR A 107 24.83 10.76 -1.28
CA TYR A 107 26.13 10.97 -0.63
C TYR A 107 26.43 12.47 -0.55
N GLU A 108 27.11 13.02 -1.56
CA GLU A 108 27.45 14.46 -1.67
C GLU A 108 26.79 15.14 -2.87
N ASP A 109 26.49 14.39 -3.94
CA ASP A 109 25.89 14.93 -5.17
C ASP A 109 24.37 15.11 -5.01
N ASN A 110 23.88 16.35 -5.09
CA ASN A 110 22.45 16.66 -4.97
C ASN A 110 21.71 16.70 -6.31
N SER A 111 22.37 16.46 -7.45
CA SER A 111 21.72 16.48 -8.77
C SER A 111 21.30 15.08 -9.22
N LEU A 112 19.99 14.84 -9.34
CA LEU A 112 19.43 13.63 -9.90
C LEU A 112 19.30 13.77 -11.42
N GLU A 113 20.02 12.94 -12.18
CA GLU A 113 19.90 12.90 -13.64
C GLU A 113 18.94 11.80 -14.08
N VAL A 114 17.89 12.19 -14.80
CA VAL A 114 16.91 11.28 -15.41
C VAL A 114 17.12 11.27 -16.90
N ASN A 115 17.49 10.12 -17.47
CA ASN A 115 17.69 9.96 -18.90
C ASN A 115 16.65 9.00 -19.49
N VAL A 116 15.92 9.44 -20.50
CA VAL A 116 14.94 8.62 -21.21
C VAL A 116 15.59 8.04 -22.46
N TRP A 117 15.53 6.72 -22.57
CA TRP A 117 16.14 5.97 -23.65
C TRP A 117 15.10 5.12 -24.38
N TYR A 118 15.31 5.00 -25.68
CA TYR A 118 14.54 4.17 -26.56
C TYR A 118 15.39 3.00 -27.05
N LYS A 119 14.93 1.77 -26.80
CA LYS A 119 15.62 0.56 -27.24
C LYS A 119 14.94 -0.01 -28.48
N THR A 120 15.64 0.09 -29.61
CA THR A 120 15.39 -0.70 -30.82
C THR A 120 16.57 -1.66 -31.03
N LYS A 121 17.37 -1.49 -32.09
CA LYS A 121 18.63 -2.21 -32.33
C LYS A 121 19.85 -1.44 -31.78
N GLN A 122 19.78 -0.12 -31.77
CA GLN A 122 20.74 0.77 -31.11
C GLN A 122 20.03 1.56 -29.99
N LYS A 123 20.79 2.11 -29.05
CA LYS A 123 20.24 2.91 -27.95
C LYS A 123 20.04 4.34 -28.45
N ASN A 124 18.80 4.73 -28.69
CA ASN A 124 18.48 6.10 -29.06
C ASN A 124 18.17 6.90 -27.79
N PHE A 125 18.91 7.99 -27.61
CA PHE A 125 18.67 8.94 -26.53
C PHE A 125 17.46 9.81 -26.91
N MET A 126 16.46 9.89 -26.03
CA MET A 126 15.26 10.70 -26.29
C MET A 126 15.31 12.03 -25.57
N GLY A 127 15.81 12.06 -24.33
CA GLY A 127 15.88 13.27 -23.53
C GLY A 127 16.54 13.03 -22.18
N ARG A 128 16.96 14.13 -21.55
CA ARG A 128 17.52 14.18 -20.20
C ARG A 128 16.80 15.28 -19.44
N CYS A 129 16.62 15.06 -18.15
CA CYS A 129 16.31 16.13 -17.22
C CYS A 129 17.21 16.00 -15.99
N ILE A 130 17.52 17.14 -15.38
CA ILE A 130 18.33 17.22 -14.16
C ILE A 130 17.47 17.87 -13.09
N ILE A 131 17.30 17.19 -11.97
CA ILE A 131 16.50 17.68 -10.84
C ILE A 131 17.46 17.94 -9.68
N ASP A 132 17.47 19.16 -9.17
CA ASP A 132 18.23 19.51 -7.97
C ASP A 132 17.45 19.13 -6.72
N LEU A 133 17.98 18.16 -5.97
CA LEU A 133 17.38 17.63 -4.77
C LEU A 133 17.51 18.59 -3.57
N SER A 134 18.37 19.62 -3.66
CA SER A 134 18.55 20.60 -2.57
C SER A 134 17.33 21.50 -2.38
N GLN A 135 16.54 21.71 -3.44
CA GLN A 135 15.33 22.53 -3.41
C GLN A 135 14.11 21.80 -2.83
N LEU A 136 14.19 20.47 -2.72
CA LEU A 136 13.10 19.64 -2.24
C LEU A 136 13.13 19.52 -0.72
N GLU A 137 11.99 19.76 -0.06
CA GLU A 137 11.84 19.55 1.38
C GLU A 137 12.11 18.08 1.73
N LYS A 138 12.91 17.84 2.76
CA LYS A 138 13.15 16.49 3.31
C LYS A 138 11.88 15.98 3.99
N GLU A 139 11.71 14.66 3.98
CA GLU A 139 10.60 13.96 4.67
C GLU A 139 9.21 14.32 4.13
N LYS A 140 9.16 14.72 2.86
CA LYS A 140 7.92 14.98 2.12
C LYS A 140 8.04 14.40 0.72
N THR A 141 6.93 13.86 0.23
CA THR A 141 6.81 13.37 -1.15
C THR A 141 6.39 14.51 -2.06
N HIS A 142 7.22 14.81 -3.06
CA HIS A 142 6.97 15.85 -4.05
C HIS A 142 6.48 15.22 -5.36
N ASP A 143 5.41 15.79 -5.92
CA ASP A 143 4.85 15.39 -7.21
C ASP A 143 5.35 16.34 -8.31
N LEU A 144 6.16 15.81 -9.23
CA LEU A 144 6.91 16.61 -10.21
C LEU A 144 6.62 16.15 -11.64
N TRP A 145 6.16 17.10 -12.45
CA TRP A 145 6.20 17.02 -13.91
C TRP A 145 7.41 17.78 -14.40
N GLN A 146 8.38 17.07 -14.97
CA GLN A 146 9.63 17.65 -15.45
C GLN A 146 9.73 17.51 -16.97
N GLU A 147 9.94 18.63 -17.64
CA GLU A 147 10.20 18.67 -19.08
C GLU A 147 11.61 18.17 -19.40
N LEU A 148 11.77 17.51 -20.55
CA LEU A 148 13.06 16.98 -21.00
C LEU A 148 13.84 18.07 -21.74
N ASP A 149 15.03 18.45 -21.23
CA ASP A 149 15.87 19.53 -21.76
C ASP A 149 16.37 19.28 -23.21
N CYS A 150 16.37 18.02 -23.66
CA CYS A 150 16.92 17.61 -24.95
C CYS A 150 15.96 16.72 -25.76
N GLY A 151 14.65 16.79 -25.51
CA GLY A 151 13.65 16.00 -26.22
C GLY A 151 12.24 16.55 -26.08
N PHE A 152 11.35 16.21 -27.01
CA PHE A 152 9.91 16.49 -26.83
C PHE A 152 9.36 15.55 -25.76
N GLY A 153 8.68 16.10 -24.76
CA GLY A 153 7.96 15.33 -23.76
C GLY A 153 8.28 15.69 -22.32
N SER A 154 7.38 15.27 -21.43
CA SER A 154 7.46 15.49 -19.99
C SER A 154 7.44 14.15 -19.25
N VAL A 155 8.13 14.06 -18.13
CA VAL A 155 8.19 12.87 -17.27
C VAL A 155 7.56 13.18 -15.93
N HIS A 156 6.70 12.26 -15.46
CA HIS A 156 6.01 12.34 -14.18
C HIS A 156 6.70 11.48 -13.13
N LEU A 157 7.19 12.12 -12.07
CA LEU A 157 7.99 11.50 -11.02
C LEU A 157 7.46 11.91 -9.65
N LEU A 158 7.41 10.96 -8.71
CA LEU A 158 7.33 11.28 -7.29
C LEU A 158 8.70 11.11 -6.66
N ILE A 159 9.19 12.15 -5.99
CA ILE A 159 10.50 12.12 -5.33
C ILE A 159 10.30 12.35 -3.83
N THR A 160 10.88 11.48 -3.01
CA THR A 160 10.86 11.61 -1.55
C THR A 160 12.26 11.45 -0.98
N LEU A 161 12.77 12.50 -0.34
CA LEU A 161 14.02 12.43 0.44
C LEU A 161 13.70 11.99 1.86
N SER A 162 14.31 10.92 2.34
CA SER A 162 14.00 10.35 3.66
C SER A 162 15.21 9.64 4.29
N GLY A 163 15.10 9.22 5.55
CA GLY A 163 16.17 8.45 6.22
C GLY A 163 17.38 9.27 6.70
N SER A 164 17.29 10.60 6.79
CA SER A 164 18.38 11.41 7.36
C SER A 164 18.47 11.23 8.89
N GLU A 165 19.68 10.94 9.38
CA GLU A 165 20.02 10.86 10.81
C GLU A 165 19.96 12.24 11.50
N ARG A 166 20.23 13.31 10.76
CA ARG A 166 20.11 14.69 11.25
C ARG A 166 18.77 15.25 10.84
N CYS A 167 17.81 15.18 11.74
CA CYS A 167 16.78 16.21 11.81
C CYS A 167 17.04 16.97 13.10
N SER A 168 17.31 18.27 12.98
CA SER A 168 17.52 19.16 14.10
C SER A 168 16.34 19.04 15.04
N SER A 169 16.57 18.47 16.22
CA SER A 169 15.85 18.89 17.41
C SER A 169 15.81 20.42 17.37
N THR A 170 14.63 21.00 17.57
CA THR A 170 14.50 22.39 18.01
C THR A 170 15.11 22.51 19.42
N GLU A 171 16.43 22.37 19.50
CA GLU A 171 17.27 22.60 20.67
C GLU A 171 18.36 23.57 20.23
N ASN A 172 17.96 24.83 20.06
CA ASN A 172 18.81 26.04 20.20
C ASN A 172 17.95 27.31 20.06
N ILE A 173 16.82 27.38 20.78
CA ILE A 173 16.23 28.66 21.16
C ILE A 173 15.89 28.55 22.66
N LEU A 174 16.91 28.74 23.48
CA LEU A 174 16.70 29.23 24.84
C LEU A 174 17.02 30.73 24.82
N THR A 175 16.18 31.48 25.53
CA THR A 175 16.22 32.94 25.76
C THR A 175 15.53 33.79 24.68
N ASN A 176 14.20 33.72 24.65
CA ASN A 176 13.33 34.85 25.03
C ASN A 176 11.88 34.38 24.97
N GLY A 177 11.09 34.75 25.97
CA GLY A 177 9.73 34.26 26.20
C GLY A 177 8.77 34.57 25.06
N VAL A 178 8.75 33.69 24.06
CA VAL A 178 7.62 33.52 23.15
C VAL A 178 7.01 32.19 23.54
N GLN A 179 5.82 32.29 24.11
CA GLN A 179 4.95 31.17 24.42
C GLN A 179 4.96 30.20 23.24
N HIS A 180 5.11 28.90 23.52
CA HIS A 180 4.64 27.88 22.61
C HIS A 180 3.17 28.20 22.35
N GLU A 181 2.89 28.89 21.25
CA GLU A 181 1.54 28.93 20.72
C GLU A 181 1.26 27.50 20.29
N THR A 182 0.57 26.76 21.17
CA THR A 182 -0.49 25.83 20.74
C THR A 182 -1.12 26.47 19.51
N PRO A 183 -1.28 25.77 18.36
CA PRO A 183 -1.86 26.37 17.18
C PRO A 183 -3.12 27.06 17.64
N LYS A 184 -3.07 28.40 17.66
CA LYS A 184 -4.16 29.21 18.17
C LYS A 184 -5.36 28.73 17.38
N GLU A 185 -6.42 28.50 18.13
CA GLU A 185 -7.74 28.21 17.64
C GLU A 185 -8.14 29.21 16.56
N ASP A 186 -7.72 28.98 15.32
CA ASP A 186 -8.35 29.51 14.14
C ASP A 186 -9.67 28.72 14.04
N ASN A 187 -10.63 29.10 14.89
CA ASN A 187 -11.96 28.50 15.10
C ASN A 187 -12.86 28.51 13.83
N PHE A 188 -12.25 28.73 12.66
CA PHE A 188 -12.87 29.16 11.42
C PHE A 188 -12.16 28.63 10.16
N ILE A 189 -11.38 27.53 10.23
CA ILE A 189 -10.77 26.89 9.03
C ILE A 189 -11.81 26.09 8.21
N TRP A 190 -13.00 25.82 8.75
CA TRP A 190 -14.00 24.96 8.08
C TRP A 190 -14.58 25.53 6.78
N TYR A 191 -14.52 26.86 6.56
CA TYR A 191 -15.00 27.52 5.34
C TYR A 191 -13.91 27.86 4.30
N LYS A 192 -12.61 27.73 4.62
CA LYS A 192 -11.54 28.00 3.64
C LYS A 192 -11.47 26.87 2.61
N LEU A 193 -12.19 27.05 1.50
CA LEU A 193 -12.25 26.12 0.36
C LEU A 193 -11.10 26.29 -0.65
N ASP A 194 -10.01 26.97 -0.29
CA ASP A 194 -8.81 26.97 -1.14
C ASP A 194 -8.18 25.57 -1.15
N ASP A 195 -7.90 25.10 -2.36
CA ASP A 195 -7.48 23.74 -2.75
C ASP A 195 -8.35 22.58 -2.19
N CYS A 196 -9.26 22.08 -3.03
CA CYS A 196 -10.10 20.89 -2.78
C CYS A 196 -9.35 19.54 -2.91
N THR A 197 -8.01 19.55 -2.94
CA THR A 197 -7.16 18.36 -3.03
C THR A 197 -6.76 17.86 -1.65
N ASN A 198 -6.34 18.77 -0.78
CA ASN A 198 -5.94 18.45 0.59
C ASN A 198 -7.12 18.58 1.55
N VAL A 199 -7.47 17.46 2.19
CA VAL A 199 -8.61 17.34 3.11
C VAL A 199 -8.17 17.51 4.57
N GLY A 200 -6.90 17.25 4.88
CA GLY A 200 -6.38 17.34 6.23
C GLY A 200 -4.88 17.06 6.34
N GLN A 201 -4.37 17.09 7.56
CA GLN A 201 -2.98 16.84 7.88
C GLN A 201 -2.92 15.75 8.95
N LEU A 202 -2.04 14.78 8.72
CA LEU A 202 -1.75 13.69 9.63
C LEU A 202 -0.33 13.84 10.14
N SER A 203 -0.17 14.03 11.45
CA SER A 203 1.12 13.99 12.14
C SER A 203 1.29 12.63 12.80
N VAL A 204 2.40 11.96 12.54
CA VAL A 204 2.72 10.63 13.09
C VAL A 204 4.09 10.68 13.75
N THR A 205 4.13 10.44 15.05
CA THR A 205 5.36 10.31 15.82
C THR A 205 5.65 8.82 16.03
N VAL A 206 6.79 8.36 15.51
CA VAL A 206 7.27 7.00 15.70
C VAL A 206 8.30 7.00 16.83
N HIS A 207 7.91 6.47 17.98
CA HIS A 207 8.78 6.44 19.16
C HIS A 207 9.79 5.29 19.10
N GLY A 208 9.30 4.07 18.95
CA GLY A 208 10.15 2.88 18.98
C GLY A 208 9.37 1.59 18.79
N ALA A 209 10.09 0.46 18.74
CA ALA A 209 9.51 -0.87 18.67
C ALA A 209 10.13 -1.79 19.72
N LYS A 210 9.45 -2.88 20.06
CA LYS A 210 9.91 -3.91 21.00
C LYS A 210 9.60 -5.31 20.47
N GLY A 211 10.39 -6.29 20.88
CA GLY A 211 10.14 -7.71 20.56
C GLY A 211 10.42 -8.09 19.11
N LEU A 212 11.24 -7.31 18.39
CA LEU A 212 11.65 -7.63 17.02
C LEU A 212 12.64 -8.81 17.04
N SER A 213 12.43 -9.79 16.14
CA SER A 213 13.37 -10.90 15.97
C SER A 213 14.22 -10.69 14.73
N ALA A 214 15.54 -10.88 14.87
CA ALA A 214 16.43 -11.03 13.74
C ALA A 214 16.11 -12.33 13.00
N CYS A 215 16.26 -12.34 11.67
CA CYS A 215 16.22 -13.57 10.89
C CYS A 215 17.59 -14.30 10.92
N ASN A 216 18.64 -13.63 11.43
CA ASN A 216 20.00 -14.16 11.50
C ASN A 216 20.30 -14.71 12.92
N PHE A 217 21.08 -15.79 12.97
CA PHE A 217 21.56 -16.48 14.19
C PHE A 217 22.27 -15.56 15.22
N SER A 218 22.63 -14.33 14.82
CA SER A 218 23.34 -13.34 15.63
C SER A 218 22.43 -12.49 16.52
N GLY A 219 21.09 -12.55 16.40
CA GLY A 219 20.15 -11.80 17.25
C GLY A 219 20.14 -10.27 17.06
N ASN A 220 21.07 -9.71 16.30
CA ASN A 220 21.18 -8.27 16.03
C ASN A 220 20.30 -7.86 14.83
N VAL A 221 19.39 -6.92 15.05
CA VAL A 221 18.47 -6.36 14.03
C VAL A 221 18.92 -4.94 13.67
N ASN A 222 19.01 -4.63 12.36
CA ASN A 222 19.20 -3.26 11.89
C ASN A 222 17.85 -2.69 11.44
N ALA A 223 17.05 -2.22 12.39
CA ALA A 223 15.67 -1.88 12.15
C ALA A 223 15.48 -0.46 11.61
N PHE A 224 14.63 -0.33 10.59
CA PHE A 224 14.05 0.94 10.16
C PHE A 224 12.57 0.78 9.86
N CYS A 225 11.83 1.88 9.97
CA CYS A 225 10.39 1.93 9.80
C CYS A 225 10.05 2.74 8.55
N VAL A 226 9.15 2.20 7.72
CA VAL A 226 8.64 2.85 6.51
C VAL A 226 7.16 3.09 6.70
N LEU A 227 6.76 4.35 6.56
CA LEU A 227 5.40 4.84 6.62
C LEU A 227 4.93 5.15 5.20
N GLU A 228 3.83 4.52 4.79
CA GLU A 228 3.19 4.68 3.49
C GLU A 228 1.75 5.19 3.69
N LEU A 229 1.46 6.39 3.20
CA LEU A 229 0.10 6.93 3.11
C LEU A 229 -0.21 7.21 1.64
N ASP A 230 -1.15 6.45 1.07
CA ASP A 230 -1.50 6.50 -0.35
C ASP A 230 -0.28 6.31 -1.28
N ASN A 231 0.17 7.37 -1.93
CA ASN A 231 1.36 7.41 -2.79
C ASN A 231 2.60 8.01 -2.11
N SER A 232 2.44 8.60 -0.92
CA SER A 232 3.54 9.15 -0.12
C SER A 232 4.21 8.05 0.69
N ARG A 233 5.55 8.02 0.67
CA ARG A 233 6.34 6.99 1.36
C ARG A 233 7.57 7.61 1.99
N ILE A 234 7.61 7.60 3.32
CA ILE A 234 8.72 8.15 4.11
C ILE A 234 9.34 7.03 4.95
N GLN A 235 10.64 7.11 5.22
CA GLN A 235 11.35 6.16 6.08
C GLN A 235 12.12 6.85 7.20
N THR A 236 12.19 6.19 8.35
CA THR A 236 13.03 6.60 9.50
C THR A 236 14.50 6.34 9.23
N HIS A 237 15.36 6.89 10.08
CA HIS A 237 16.77 6.47 10.13
C HIS A 237 16.87 5.02 10.61
N THR A 238 17.96 4.35 10.25
CA THR A 238 18.21 2.95 10.64
C THR A 238 18.90 2.89 11.99
N MET A 239 18.31 2.15 12.93
CA MET A 239 18.93 1.84 14.21
C MET A 239 19.62 0.47 14.11
N ARG A 240 20.91 0.41 14.42
CA ARG A 240 21.73 -0.79 14.24
C ARG A 240 21.78 -1.66 15.50
N SER A 241 21.88 -2.97 15.29
CA SER A 241 22.11 -4.00 16.30
C SER A 241 21.23 -3.92 17.56
N THR A 242 19.94 -3.61 17.41
CA THR A 242 19.03 -3.43 18.56
C THR A 242 17.66 -4.06 18.29
N SER A 243 17.17 -4.90 19.21
CA SER A 243 15.83 -5.52 19.15
C SER A 243 14.71 -4.61 19.66
N GLU A 244 15.08 -3.53 20.38
CA GLU A 244 14.19 -2.44 20.84
C GLU A 244 14.62 -1.07 20.27
N PRO A 245 14.47 -0.82 18.96
CA PRO A 245 14.90 0.43 18.36
C PRO A 245 14.03 1.61 18.83
N ASN A 246 14.67 2.73 19.18
CA ASN A 246 14.01 4.00 19.49
C ASN A 246 14.33 5.03 18.40
N TRP A 247 13.33 5.46 17.63
CA TRP A 247 13.51 6.44 16.56
C TRP A 247 13.14 7.87 16.98
N ASN A 248 12.12 8.03 17.85
CA ASN A 248 11.59 9.33 18.30
C ASN A 248 11.49 10.40 17.20
N LYS A 249 10.86 10.04 16.08
CA LYS A 249 10.78 10.90 14.90
C LYS A 249 9.35 11.18 14.49
N SER A 250 9.05 12.45 14.22
CA SER A 250 7.73 12.92 13.80
C SER A 250 7.70 13.19 12.30
N PHE A 251 6.67 12.68 11.63
CA PHE A 251 6.41 12.89 10.21
C PHE A 251 5.07 13.57 10.01
N THR A 252 4.96 14.36 8.94
CA THR A 252 3.74 15.04 8.56
C THR A 252 3.33 14.59 7.16
N PHE A 253 2.08 14.15 7.02
CA PHE A 253 1.48 13.76 5.75
C PHE A 253 0.30 14.67 5.41
N CYS A 254 0.22 15.08 4.14
CA CYS A 254 -1.00 15.67 3.59
C CYS A 254 -2.00 14.55 3.28
N VAL A 255 -3.24 14.70 3.75
CA VAL A 255 -4.29 13.70 3.61
C VAL A 255 -5.23 14.14 2.49
N ASN A 256 -5.19 13.43 1.37
CA ASN A 256 -6.09 13.67 0.24
C ASN A 256 -7.45 13.00 0.42
N ASP A 257 -7.52 11.89 1.15
CA ASP A 257 -8.76 11.15 1.42
C ASP A 257 -8.73 10.57 2.85
N VAL A 258 -9.76 10.88 3.65
CA VAL A 258 -9.85 10.41 5.04
C VAL A 258 -10.18 8.92 5.14
N THR A 259 -10.66 8.31 4.05
CA THR A 259 -10.95 6.86 3.98
C THR A 259 -9.69 6.02 3.75
N SER A 260 -8.54 6.67 3.52
CA SER A 260 -7.25 6.02 3.37
C SER A 260 -6.78 5.37 4.67
N ALA A 261 -5.75 4.53 4.55
CA ALA A 261 -5.12 3.87 5.69
C ALA A 261 -3.61 4.05 5.65
N LEU A 262 -3.03 4.34 6.81
CA LEU A 262 -1.59 4.44 7.04
C LEU A 262 -1.01 3.03 7.14
N ASP A 263 -0.15 2.68 6.20
CA ASP A 263 0.62 1.44 6.20
C ASP A 263 1.98 1.71 6.86
N ILE A 264 2.31 0.97 7.92
CA ILE A 264 3.61 1.07 8.58
C ILE A 264 4.28 -0.30 8.48
N THR A 265 5.53 -0.30 8.04
CA THR A 265 6.30 -1.52 7.76
C THR A 265 7.67 -1.42 8.38
N VAL A 266 8.02 -2.40 9.21
CA VAL A 266 9.34 -2.49 9.85
C VAL A 266 10.21 -3.44 9.04
N TYR A 267 11.36 -2.95 8.63
CA TYR A 267 12.35 -3.66 7.84
C TYR A 267 13.64 -3.83 8.63
N ASP A 268 14.38 -4.89 8.29
CA ASP A 268 15.77 -5.07 8.69
C ASP A 268 16.66 -4.75 7.47
N GLU A 269 17.63 -3.85 7.63
CA GLU A 269 18.61 -3.52 6.59
C GLU A 269 19.36 -4.77 6.10
N SER A 270 19.65 -5.71 7.00
CA SER A 270 20.35 -6.96 6.65
C SER A 270 19.50 -7.91 5.80
N ILE A 271 18.21 -8.02 6.11
CA ILE A 271 17.25 -8.86 5.37
C ILE A 271 16.92 -8.23 4.02
N LEU A 272 16.79 -6.90 3.96
CA LEU A 272 16.49 -6.19 2.72
C LEU A 272 17.55 -6.48 1.63
N GLN A 273 18.81 -6.62 2.04
CA GLN A 273 19.93 -6.87 1.14
C GLN A 273 20.07 -8.36 0.73
N SER A 274 19.66 -9.30 1.59
CA SER A 274 19.73 -10.75 1.32
C SER A 274 18.49 -11.30 0.63
N MET A 275 17.30 -10.89 1.06
CA MET A 275 15.99 -11.41 0.63
C MET A 275 15.10 -10.23 0.22
N LYS A 276 15.10 -9.90 -1.08
CA LYS A 276 14.28 -8.81 -1.62
C LYS A 276 12.80 -8.99 -1.26
N GLY A 277 12.35 -8.21 -0.28
CA GLY A 277 10.93 -8.07 0.08
C GLY A 277 10.46 -8.85 1.31
N GLU A 278 11.37 -9.39 2.11
CA GLU A 278 11.04 -9.93 3.44
C GLU A 278 11.02 -8.79 4.48
N THR A 279 9.92 -8.69 5.23
CA THR A 279 9.63 -7.65 6.23
C THR A 279 9.58 -8.29 7.61
N ILE A 280 10.05 -7.59 8.65
CA ILE A 280 9.89 -8.07 10.03
C ILE A 280 8.42 -8.07 10.41
N GLY A 281 7.71 -6.97 10.11
CA GLY A 281 6.29 -6.86 10.36
C GLY A 281 5.64 -5.68 9.66
N LYS A 282 4.32 -5.78 9.43
CA LYS A 282 3.49 -4.76 8.82
C LYS A 282 2.27 -4.47 9.69
N ILE A 283 1.86 -3.21 9.75
CA ILE A 283 0.58 -2.79 10.30
C ILE A 283 -0.11 -1.83 9.32
N THR A 284 -1.43 -1.87 9.29
CA THR A 284 -2.28 -0.97 8.51
C THR A 284 -3.31 -0.36 9.46
N ILE A 285 -3.31 0.97 9.61
CA ILE A 285 -4.20 1.71 10.51
C ILE A 285 -5.09 2.64 9.66
N PRO A 286 -6.42 2.45 9.63
CA PRO A 286 -7.31 3.38 8.93
C PRO A 286 -7.36 4.72 9.65
N LEU A 287 -7.33 5.82 8.88
CA LEU A 287 -7.22 7.18 9.44
C LEU A 287 -8.40 7.53 10.38
N LEU A 288 -9.62 7.10 10.03
CA LEU A 288 -10.83 7.33 10.82
C LEU A 288 -10.87 6.59 12.16
N ARG A 289 -9.96 5.64 12.42
CA ARG A 289 -9.86 4.95 13.73
C ARG A 289 -8.77 5.53 14.63
N ILE A 290 -8.02 6.51 14.14
CA ILE A 290 -6.95 7.15 14.92
C ILE A 290 -7.59 7.94 16.06
N LYS A 291 -7.07 7.73 17.27
CA LYS A 291 -7.33 8.58 18.43
C LYS A 291 -6.21 9.60 18.52
N ASN A 292 -6.57 10.87 18.54
CA ASN A 292 -5.59 11.95 18.47
C ASN A 292 -4.76 12.05 19.77
N ASN A 293 -3.45 12.22 19.60
CA ASN A 293 -2.46 12.48 20.66
C ASN A 293 -2.37 11.39 21.74
N GLU A 294 -2.72 10.14 21.41
CA GLU A 294 -2.59 8.99 22.31
C GLU A 294 -1.37 8.15 21.92
N LYS A 295 -0.44 7.96 22.87
CA LYS A 295 0.68 7.02 22.72
C LYS A 295 0.17 5.59 22.91
N ARG A 296 0.15 4.82 21.83
CA ARG A 296 -0.42 3.46 21.85
C ARG A 296 0.53 2.44 21.25
N TRP A 297 0.59 1.27 21.89
CA TRP A 297 1.28 0.11 21.36
C TRP A 297 0.41 -0.62 20.34
N TYR A 298 0.99 -0.89 19.19
CA TYR A 298 0.36 -1.63 18.12
C TYR A 298 1.13 -2.91 17.82
N ALA A 299 0.44 -4.05 17.77
CA ALA A 299 1.05 -5.33 17.40
C ALA A 299 1.40 -5.34 15.91
N LEU A 300 2.63 -5.75 15.60
CA LEU A 300 3.09 -5.95 14.23
C LEU A 300 2.55 -7.28 13.70
N LYS A 301 2.06 -7.28 12.46
CA LYS A 301 1.55 -8.48 11.78
C LYS A 301 2.57 -9.02 10.80
N ASP A 302 2.46 -10.31 10.50
CA ASP A 302 3.25 -10.96 9.47
C ASP A 302 2.91 -10.43 8.06
N ARG A 303 3.66 -10.85 7.04
CA ARG A 303 3.47 -10.51 5.62
C ARG A 303 2.04 -10.76 5.12
N SER A 304 1.38 -11.80 5.64
CA SER A 304 -0.02 -12.13 5.33
C SER A 304 -1.04 -11.18 5.97
N LYS A 305 -0.61 -10.30 6.89
CA LYS A 305 -1.44 -9.38 7.69
C LYS A 305 -2.55 -10.06 8.52
N ARG A 306 -2.48 -11.39 8.69
CA ARG A 306 -3.47 -12.17 9.45
C ARG A 306 -2.99 -12.52 10.86
N HIS A 307 -1.74 -12.94 10.97
CA HIS A 307 -1.13 -13.40 12.22
C HIS A 307 -0.11 -12.41 12.76
N SER A 308 0.27 -12.56 14.03
CA SER A 308 1.36 -11.80 14.65
C SER A 308 2.66 -12.05 13.89
N ALA A 309 3.49 -11.01 13.77
CA ALA A 309 4.77 -11.13 13.10
C ALA A 309 5.74 -12.03 13.89
N ARG A 310 6.79 -12.54 13.22
CA ARG A 310 7.80 -13.41 13.83
C ARG A 310 8.55 -12.66 14.94
N GLY A 311 8.56 -13.20 16.15
CA GLY A 311 9.32 -12.69 17.29
C GLY A 311 8.58 -12.82 18.62
N ASN A 312 9.13 -12.19 19.67
CA ASN A 312 8.56 -12.21 21.00
C ASN A 312 7.57 -11.04 21.16
N CYS A 313 6.34 -11.22 20.65
CA CYS A 313 5.27 -10.21 20.66
C CYS A 313 5.71 -8.85 20.06
N PRO A 314 6.07 -8.82 18.77
CA PRO A 314 6.59 -7.61 18.13
C PRO A 314 5.53 -6.49 18.14
N ARG A 315 5.90 -5.34 18.68
CA ARG A 315 5.01 -4.18 18.85
C ARG A 315 5.72 -2.86 18.55
N ILE A 316 4.98 -1.88 18.07
CA ILE A 316 5.47 -0.53 17.75
C ILE A 316 4.67 0.51 18.53
N LEU A 317 5.38 1.49 19.11
CA LEU A 317 4.79 2.61 19.84
C LEU A 317 4.65 3.80 18.90
N LEU A 318 3.40 4.24 18.73
CA LEU A 318 3.03 5.32 17.82
C LEU A 318 2.18 6.34 18.56
N GLU A 319 2.37 7.61 18.22
CA GLU A 319 1.49 8.71 18.57
C GLU A 319 1.04 9.37 17.26
N MET A 320 -0.27 9.60 17.10
CA MET A 320 -0.84 10.08 15.84
C MET A 320 -1.84 11.19 16.12
N SER A 321 -1.86 12.20 15.26
CA SER A 321 -2.80 13.32 15.32
C SER A 321 -3.33 13.60 13.93
N LEU A 322 -4.65 13.46 13.75
CA LEU A 322 -5.34 13.71 12.49
C LEU A 322 -6.23 14.95 12.63
N VAL A 323 -5.93 15.99 11.86
CA VAL A 323 -6.73 17.21 11.72
C VAL A 323 -7.29 17.25 10.30
N TRP A 324 -8.61 17.28 10.16
CA TRP A 324 -9.26 17.23 8.84
C TRP A 324 -10.56 18.03 8.81
N ASN A 325 -10.93 18.49 7.61
CA ASN A 325 -12.19 19.21 7.40
C ASN A 325 -13.28 18.24 6.87
N PRO A 326 -14.39 18.06 7.61
CA PRO A 326 -15.44 17.10 7.22
C PRO A 326 -16.21 17.47 5.96
N ILE A 327 -16.35 18.76 5.66
CA ILE A 327 -17.05 19.24 4.46
C ILE A 327 -16.19 18.96 3.23
N LYS A 328 -14.90 19.32 3.28
CA LYS A 328 -13.93 19.01 2.21
C LYS A 328 -13.84 17.49 1.97
N ALA A 329 -13.78 16.71 3.06
CA ALA A 329 -13.77 15.26 2.98
C ALA A 329 -15.02 14.71 2.29
N SER A 330 -16.20 15.22 2.64
CA SER A 330 -17.47 14.77 2.05
C SER A 330 -17.53 15.04 0.54
N MET A 331 -17.06 16.22 0.10
CA MET A 331 -16.98 16.56 -1.32
C MET A 331 -15.93 15.74 -2.07
N ARG A 332 -14.81 15.39 -1.41
CA ARG A 332 -13.73 14.59 -1.99
C ARG A 332 -14.19 13.18 -2.37
N VAL A 333 -15.13 12.60 -1.62
CA VAL A 333 -15.63 11.23 -1.84
C VAL A 333 -16.28 11.07 -3.24
N ILE A 334 -16.78 12.15 -3.85
CA ILE A 334 -17.39 12.11 -5.19
C ILE A 334 -16.32 12.01 -6.29
N ARG A 335 -15.07 12.41 -6.02
CA ARG A 335 -13.96 12.35 -6.97
C ARG A 335 -13.39 10.92 -7.01
N PRO A 336 -12.72 10.51 -8.11
CA PRO A 336 -12.11 9.19 -8.19
C PRO A 336 -11.08 9.01 -7.07
N LYS A 337 -11.08 7.81 -6.47
CA LYS A 337 -10.13 7.46 -5.43
C LYS A 337 -8.72 7.41 -6.02
N GLU A 338 -7.74 7.99 -5.32
CA GLU A 338 -6.35 7.90 -5.74
C GLU A 338 -5.91 6.44 -5.72
N THR A 339 -5.47 5.94 -6.87
CA THR A 339 -4.93 4.59 -6.98
C THR A 339 -3.47 4.61 -6.58
N LYS A 340 -3.04 3.63 -5.78
CA LYS A 340 -1.62 3.45 -5.48
C LYS A 340 -0.91 3.17 -6.80
N TYR A 341 0.06 4.00 -7.16
CA TYR A 341 0.76 3.85 -8.44
C TYR A 341 1.42 2.48 -8.56
N VAL A 342 1.98 2.00 -7.46
CA VAL A 342 2.79 0.78 -7.46
C VAL A 342 1.99 -0.34 -6.82
N THR A 343 1.32 -1.10 -7.67
CA THR A 343 0.56 -2.29 -7.28
C THR A 343 1.44 -3.52 -7.36
N LYS A 344 1.36 -4.40 -6.34
CA LYS A 344 1.94 -5.74 -6.46
C LYS A 344 1.13 -6.55 -7.48
N PRO A 345 1.75 -7.42 -8.29
CA PRO A 345 1.00 -8.28 -9.20
C PRO A 345 0.02 -9.15 -8.39
N ALA A 346 -1.18 -9.34 -8.93
CA ALA A 346 -2.20 -10.20 -8.32
C ALA A 346 -1.63 -11.62 -8.16
N LYS A 347 -1.80 -12.20 -6.97
CA LYS A 347 -1.40 -13.58 -6.71
C LYS A 347 -2.52 -14.53 -7.08
N PHE A 348 -2.17 -15.64 -7.71
CA PHE A 348 -3.13 -16.69 -8.04
C PHE A 348 -3.34 -17.59 -6.82
N ASP A 349 -4.29 -17.20 -5.97
CA ASP A 349 -4.68 -18.01 -4.81
C ASP A 349 -5.98 -18.77 -5.15
N ILE A 350 -5.88 -20.09 -5.35
CA ILE A 350 -6.99 -21.00 -5.67
C ILE A 350 -8.02 -21.10 -4.51
N PRO A 351 -7.61 -21.20 -3.23
CA PRO A 351 -8.58 -21.33 -2.13
C PRO A 351 -9.52 -20.12 -1.98
N LEU A 352 -9.03 -18.93 -2.31
CA LEU A 352 -9.84 -17.70 -2.29
C LEU A 352 -10.99 -17.77 -3.31
N ILE A 353 -10.75 -18.42 -4.46
CA ILE A 353 -11.76 -18.58 -5.52
C ILE A 353 -12.91 -19.46 -5.01
N TYR A 354 -12.59 -20.60 -4.40
CA TYR A 354 -13.60 -21.49 -3.84
C TYR A 354 -14.44 -20.80 -2.75
N SER A 355 -13.79 -20.04 -1.86
CA SER A 355 -14.50 -19.25 -0.84
C SER A 355 -15.43 -18.20 -1.46
N ASN A 356 -14.97 -17.48 -2.48
CA ASN A 356 -15.77 -16.47 -3.18
C ASN A 356 -16.94 -17.08 -3.97
N LEU A 357 -16.76 -18.27 -4.54
CA LEU A 357 -17.83 -19.02 -5.21
C LEU A 357 -18.92 -19.50 -4.23
N ASN A 358 -18.53 -19.93 -3.03
CA ASN A 358 -19.49 -20.29 -1.98
C ASN A 358 -20.37 -19.11 -1.58
N PHE A 359 -19.78 -17.91 -1.43
CA PHE A 359 -20.56 -16.70 -1.15
C PHE A 359 -21.59 -16.38 -2.24
N ILE A 360 -21.20 -16.50 -3.52
CA ILE A 360 -22.13 -16.31 -4.64
C ILE A 360 -23.25 -17.37 -4.62
N LYS A 361 -22.90 -18.63 -4.37
CA LYS A 361 -23.87 -19.73 -4.25
C LYS A 361 -24.88 -19.44 -3.14
N ASP A 362 -24.44 -18.92 -2.01
CA ASP A 362 -25.31 -18.60 -0.89
C ASP A 362 -26.23 -17.40 -1.20
N ILE A 363 -25.74 -16.35 -1.86
CA ILE A 363 -26.60 -15.26 -2.37
C ILE A 363 -27.63 -15.80 -3.36
N PHE A 364 -27.21 -16.67 -4.29
CA PHE A 364 -28.11 -17.24 -5.28
C PHE A 364 -29.19 -18.12 -4.64
N LYS A 365 -28.83 -18.90 -3.60
CA LYS A 365 -29.82 -19.65 -2.80
C LYS A 365 -30.81 -18.72 -2.10
N VAL A 366 -30.36 -17.62 -1.50
CA VAL A 366 -31.25 -16.63 -0.87
C VAL A 366 -32.18 -16.01 -1.90
N PHE A 367 -31.68 -15.65 -3.08
CA PHE A 367 -32.48 -15.11 -4.17
C PHE A 367 -33.50 -16.13 -4.68
N GLN A 368 -33.08 -17.38 -4.88
CA GLN A 368 -33.96 -18.47 -5.30
C GLN A 368 -35.06 -18.73 -4.26
N ASN A 369 -34.71 -18.81 -2.98
CA ASN A 369 -35.67 -19.00 -1.90
C ASN A 369 -36.65 -17.80 -1.82
N GLY A 370 -36.16 -16.57 -1.98
CA GLY A 370 -37.01 -15.38 -2.06
C GLY A 370 -37.98 -15.41 -3.24
N ASN A 371 -37.51 -15.86 -4.40
CA ASN A 371 -38.35 -16.04 -5.58
C ASN A 371 -39.41 -17.13 -5.38
N GLU A 372 -39.06 -18.25 -4.74
CA GLU A 372 -40.02 -19.29 -4.36
C GLU A 372 -41.07 -18.75 -3.36
N HIS A 373 -40.67 -17.97 -2.37
CA HIS A 373 -41.59 -17.30 -1.45
C HIS A 373 -42.56 -16.36 -2.18
N LEU A 374 -42.08 -15.56 -3.14
CA LEU A 374 -42.92 -14.68 -3.96
C LEU A 374 -43.92 -15.47 -4.81
N LYS A 375 -43.49 -16.58 -5.42
CA LYS A 375 -44.38 -17.46 -6.17
C LYS A 375 -45.49 -18.04 -5.29
N ARG A 376 -45.13 -18.57 -4.11
CA ARG A 376 -46.13 -19.08 -3.14
C ARG A 376 -47.13 -18.02 -2.69
N LEU A 377 -46.68 -16.76 -2.55
CA LEU A 377 -47.55 -15.63 -2.27
C LEU A 377 -48.52 -15.35 -3.43
N PHE A 378 -48.06 -15.41 -4.68
CA PHE A 378 -48.92 -15.21 -5.86
C PHE A 378 -49.85 -16.38 -6.16
N GLU A 379 -49.47 -17.61 -5.81
CA GLU A 379 -50.26 -18.83 -6.00
C GLU A 379 -51.30 -19.07 -4.88
N TRP A 380 -51.38 -18.18 -3.88
CA TRP A 380 -52.34 -18.26 -2.77
C TRP A 380 -52.27 -19.55 -1.93
N GLU A 381 -51.10 -20.18 -1.83
CA GLU A 381 -50.89 -21.40 -1.05
C GLU A 381 -51.22 -21.19 0.44
N ASN A 382 -51.01 -19.97 0.95
CA ASN A 382 -51.47 -19.54 2.27
C ASN A 382 -52.36 -18.29 2.13
N GLN A 383 -53.67 -18.48 2.24
CA GLN A 383 -54.68 -17.45 1.98
C GLN A 383 -54.50 -16.18 2.81
N GLU A 384 -54.17 -16.31 4.11
CA GLU A 384 -54.02 -15.15 5.01
C GLU A 384 -52.78 -14.32 4.66
N LYS A 385 -51.65 -14.98 4.38
CA LYS A 385 -50.40 -14.29 4.04
C LYS A 385 -50.46 -13.64 2.66
N SER A 386 -51.08 -14.30 1.69
CA SER A 386 -51.30 -13.74 0.36
C SER A 386 -52.27 -12.56 0.37
N ALA A 387 -53.35 -12.63 1.18
CA ALA A 387 -54.27 -11.51 1.37
C ALA A 387 -53.56 -10.30 2.02
N MET A 388 -52.79 -10.50 3.09
CA MET A 388 -52.00 -9.43 3.71
C MET A 388 -50.97 -8.85 2.75
N ALA A 389 -50.28 -9.68 1.96
CA ALA A 389 -49.31 -9.23 0.96
C ALA A 389 -49.98 -8.41 -0.15
N LEU A 390 -51.18 -8.80 -0.61
CA LEU A 390 -51.95 -8.05 -1.60
C LEU A 390 -52.42 -6.69 -1.04
N ILE A 391 -52.93 -6.65 0.19
CA ILE A 391 -53.30 -5.40 0.86
C ILE A 391 -52.08 -4.49 1.01
N GLY A 392 -50.94 -5.05 1.44
CA GLY A 392 -49.67 -4.33 1.55
C GLY A 392 -49.19 -3.79 0.20
N TRP A 393 -49.30 -4.58 -0.86
CA TRP A 393 -48.95 -4.17 -2.23
C TRP A 393 -49.82 -3.03 -2.74
N LEU A 394 -51.14 -3.13 -2.59
CA LEU A 394 -52.08 -2.08 -3.00
C LEU A 394 -51.86 -0.79 -2.19
N SER A 395 -51.67 -0.91 -0.88
CA SER A 395 -51.36 0.22 0.00
C SER A 395 -50.03 0.88 -0.39
N PHE A 396 -48.99 0.08 -0.63
CA PHE A 396 -47.69 0.57 -1.06
C PHE A 396 -47.83 1.41 -2.34
N TRP A 397 -48.42 0.87 -3.40
CA TRP A 397 -48.55 1.61 -4.67
C TRP A 397 -49.52 2.80 -4.60
N TYR A 398 -50.51 2.76 -3.71
CA TYR A 398 -51.39 3.90 -3.47
C TYR A 398 -50.67 5.08 -2.82
N PHE A 399 -49.81 4.82 -1.81
CA PHE A 399 -49.08 5.87 -1.10
C PHE A 399 -47.72 6.22 -1.72
N PHE A 400 -47.15 5.33 -2.54
CA PHE A 400 -45.81 5.50 -3.08
C PHE A 400 -45.76 6.62 -4.10
N ARG A 401 -44.98 7.65 -3.77
CA ARG A 401 -44.62 8.75 -4.67
C ARG A 401 -43.14 8.65 -5.03
N MET A 402 -42.75 9.16 -6.20
CA MET A 402 -41.36 9.09 -6.70
C MET A 402 -40.32 9.59 -5.69
N TRP A 403 -40.63 10.63 -4.92
CA TRP A 403 -39.71 11.19 -3.90
C TRP A 403 -39.42 10.24 -2.73
N MET A 404 -40.24 9.19 -2.53
CA MET A 404 -40.01 8.17 -1.50
C MET A 404 -39.01 7.09 -1.93
N THR A 405 -38.66 7.02 -3.22
CA THR A 405 -37.71 6.01 -3.75
C THR A 405 -36.35 6.03 -3.02
N PRO A 406 -35.70 7.19 -2.82
CA PRO A 406 -34.43 7.22 -2.07
C PRO A 406 -34.59 6.89 -0.58
N LEU A 407 -35.75 7.18 0.01
CA LEU A 407 -36.03 6.85 1.42
C LEU A 407 -36.18 5.34 1.63
N LEU A 408 -36.73 4.63 0.64
CA LEU A 408 -36.82 3.17 0.67
C LEU A 408 -35.41 2.54 0.76
N LEU A 409 -34.41 3.14 0.10
CA LEU A 409 -33.01 2.72 0.21
C LEU A 409 -32.35 3.02 1.57
N VAL A 410 -32.95 3.88 2.39
CA VAL A 410 -32.51 4.14 3.78
C VAL A 410 -33.03 3.07 4.75
N LEU A 411 -34.10 2.34 4.41
CA LEU A 411 -34.71 1.33 5.29
C LEU A 411 -33.73 0.25 5.77
N PRO A 412 -32.82 -0.30 4.94
CA PRO A 412 -31.83 -1.27 5.43
C PRO A 412 -30.89 -0.68 6.49
N PHE A 413 -30.50 0.59 6.34
CA PHE A 413 -29.67 1.29 7.33
C PHE A 413 -30.43 1.51 8.64
N ALA A 414 -31.70 1.93 8.54
CA ALA A 414 -32.57 2.12 9.71
C ALA A 414 -32.85 0.80 10.42
N HIS A 415 -33.10 -0.28 9.67
CA HIS A 415 -33.31 -1.62 10.21
C HIS A 415 -32.07 -2.11 10.96
N TYR A 416 -30.87 -2.00 10.36
CA TYR A 416 -29.63 -2.38 11.05
C TYR A 416 -29.40 -1.56 12.32
N TRP A 417 -29.63 -0.25 12.26
CA TRP A 417 -29.50 0.64 13.42
C TRP A 417 -30.49 0.28 14.55
N LEU A 418 -31.75 -0.03 14.21
CA LEU A 418 -32.77 -0.47 15.16
C LEU A 418 -32.44 -1.84 15.78
N THR A 419 -32.06 -2.82 14.96
CA THR A 419 -31.74 -4.18 15.42
C THR A 419 -30.50 -4.19 16.32
N LYS A 420 -29.46 -3.40 16.00
CA LYS A 420 -28.26 -3.26 16.84
C LYS A 420 -28.56 -2.55 18.16
N ARG A 421 -29.46 -1.56 18.17
CA ARG A 421 -29.90 -0.88 19.38
C ARG A 421 -30.71 -1.81 20.30
N ASN A 422 -31.46 -2.75 19.73
CA ASN A 422 -32.22 -3.74 20.49
C ASN A 422 -31.34 -4.89 21.01
N ASN A 423 -30.28 -5.25 20.26
CA ASN A 423 -29.35 -6.32 20.60
C ASN A 423 -28.06 -5.77 21.24
N ASN A 424 -28.17 -5.17 22.43
CA ASN A 424 -27.04 -5.08 23.37
C ASN A 424 -26.78 -6.44 24.08
N ALA A 425 -27.57 -7.47 23.78
CA ALA A 425 -27.28 -8.86 24.12
C ALA A 425 -26.83 -9.61 22.86
N LEU A 426 -25.60 -10.12 22.91
CA LEU A 426 -24.97 -11.12 22.04
C LEU A 426 -25.56 -11.27 20.62
N ALA A 427 -24.90 -10.68 19.63
CA ALA A 427 -24.83 -11.33 18.32
C ALA A 427 -23.65 -12.32 18.38
N PRO A 428 -23.87 -13.65 18.30
CA PRO A 428 -22.79 -14.55 17.98
C PRO A 428 -22.35 -14.20 16.57
N ILE A 429 -21.08 -13.83 16.45
CA ILE A 429 -20.38 -13.85 15.18
C ILE A 429 -20.49 -15.28 14.71
N THR A 430 -21.16 -15.52 13.58
CA THR A 430 -21.11 -16.80 12.88
C THR A 430 -19.63 -17.12 12.67
N GLN A 431 -19.11 -18.03 13.49
CA GLN A 431 -17.85 -18.67 13.25
C GLN A 431 -18.06 -19.44 11.95
N PHE A 432 -17.47 -18.93 10.88
CA PHE A 432 -17.13 -19.80 9.77
C PHE A 432 -16.08 -20.74 10.35
N GLU A 433 -16.51 -21.94 10.76
CA GLU A 433 -15.62 -23.07 10.90
C GLU A 433 -14.94 -23.24 9.53
N ASP A 434 -13.63 -23.04 9.52
CA ASP A 434 -12.78 -23.46 8.42
C ASP A 434 -12.83 -25.00 8.41
N ASP A 435 -13.82 -25.55 7.72
CA ASP A 435 -13.92 -26.99 7.48
C ASP A 435 -12.84 -27.34 6.44
N TYR A 436 -11.70 -27.79 6.93
CA TYR A 436 -10.62 -28.38 6.15
C TYR A 436 -11.11 -29.72 5.60
N LEU A 437 -11.67 -29.72 4.39
CA LEU A 437 -11.74 -30.92 3.57
C LEU A 437 -10.42 -31.06 2.82
N ASP A 438 -9.54 -31.91 3.37
CA ASP A 438 -8.43 -32.53 2.65
C ASP A 438 -9.01 -33.40 1.53
N GLU A 439 -9.09 -32.86 0.32
CA GLU A 439 -9.15 -33.68 -0.89
C GLU A 439 -7.75 -33.76 -1.50
N GLU A 440 -7.05 -34.84 -1.14
CA GLU A 440 -5.96 -35.36 -1.94
C GLU A 440 -6.51 -35.70 -3.34
N GLN A 441 -6.05 -34.99 -4.36
CA GLN A 441 -6.15 -35.48 -5.73
C GLN A 441 -4.78 -35.51 -6.39
N GLU A 442 -4.39 -36.75 -6.68
CA GLU A 442 -3.16 -37.16 -7.31
C GLU A 442 -2.91 -36.45 -8.64
N THR A 443 -1.65 -36.08 -8.79
CA THR A 443 -1.04 -35.68 -10.06
C THR A 443 -1.02 -36.84 -11.04
N LYS A 444 -1.55 -36.65 -12.25
CA LYS A 444 -0.95 -37.25 -13.46
C LYS A 444 -0.80 -36.22 -14.56
N ASP A 445 0.40 -36.27 -15.12
CA ASP A 445 0.93 -35.45 -16.19
C ASP A 445 0.03 -35.39 -17.42
N ASP A 446 0.03 -34.25 -18.11
CA ASP A 446 0.28 -34.29 -19.56
C ASP A 446 0.92 -32.98 -20.04
N LYS A 447 2.20 -33.09 -20.42
CA LYS A 447 3.04 -32.03 -20.98
C LYS A 447 2.73 -31.80 -22.46
N THR A 448 1.47 -31.52 -22.81
CA THR A 448 1.12 -31.17 -24.21
C THR A 448 -0.10 -30.25 -24.35
N ILE A 449 -0.55 -29.62 -23.25
CA ILE A 449 -1.74 -28.73 -23.23
C ILE A 449 -1.35 -27.29 -22.85
N LYS A 450 -0.07 -27.01 -22.55
CA LYS A 450 0.39 -25.75 -21.93
C LYS A 450 0.15 -24.47 -22.75
N THR A 451 -0.06 -24.56 -24.07
CA THR A 451 -0.33 -23.38 -24.91
C THR A 451 -1.83 -23.04 -24.99
N ARG A 452 -2.72 -24.04 -25.05
CA ARG A 452 -4.19 -23.84 -24.94
C ARG A 452 -4.65 -23.58 -23.51
N LEU A 453 -3.88 -24.06 -22.53
CA LEU A 453 -4.13 -23.84 -21.11
C LEU A 453 -3.82 -22.41 -20.68
N ASN A 454 -2.87 -21.71 -21.32
CA ASN A 454 -2.61 -20.29 -21.04
C ASN A 454 -3.77 -19.40 -21.51
N GLU A 455 -4.36 -19.67 -22.68
CA GLU A 455 -5.56 -18.96 -23.16
C GLU A 455 -6.77 -19.21 -22.23
N LEU A 456 -6.93 -20.46 -21.76
CA LEU A 456 -7.96 -20.81 -20.77
C LEU A 456 -7.66 -20.25 -19.37
N GLN A 457 -6.38 -20.13 -19.00
CA GLN A 457 -5.95 -19.54 -17.73
C GLN A 457 -6.25 -18.04 -17.72
N ASP A 458 -6.05 -17.33 -18.82
CA ASP A 458 -6.38 -15.91 -18.95
C ASP A 458 -7.89 -15.66 -18.92
N LEU A 459 -8.69 -16.53 -19.57
CA LEU A 459 -10.15 -16.50 -19.46
C LEU A 459 -10.63 -16.80 -18.04
N THR A 460 -10.06 -17.83 -17.41
CA THR A 460 -10.35 -18.21 -16.02
C THR A 460 -9.94 -17.11 -15.05
N LEU A 461 -8.81 -16.43 -15.30
CA LEU A 461 -8.34 -15.30 -14.51
C LEU A 461 -9.22 -14.06 -14.70
N THR A 462 -9.75 -13.85 -15.90
CA THR A 462 -10.71 -12.76 -16.16
C THR A 462 -12.03 -13.03 -15.44
N ILE A 463 -12.53 -14.27 -15.51
CA ILE A 463 -13.73 -14.70 -14.76
C ILE A 463 -13.48 -14.57 -13.26
N LYS A 464 -12.33 -15.03 -12.76
CA LYS A 464 -11.91 -14.87 -11.36
C LYS A 464 -11.93 -13.41 -10.95
N ASN A 465 -11.23 -12.53 -11.66
CA ASN A 465 -11.16 -11.11 -11.32
C ASN A 465 -12.55 -10.46 -11.36
N GLY A 466 -13.42 -10.88 -12.28
CA GLY A 466 -14.81 -10.45 -12.34
C GLY A 466 -15.62 -10.89 -11.12
N ILE A 467 -15.50 -12.17 -10.73
CA ILE A 467 -16.13 -12.73 -9.53
C ILE A 467 -15.64 -12.02 -8.27
N ASP A 468 -14.32 -11.92 -8.08
CA ASP A 468 -13.71 -11.25 -6.93
C ASP A 468 -14.17 -9.79 -6.82
N TYR A 469 -14.31 -9.11 -7.96
CA TYR A 469 -14.84 -7.74 -8.01
C TYR A 469 -16.31 -7.66 -7.60
N VAL A 470 -17.18 -8.55 -8.10
CA VAL A 470 -18.61 -8.58 -7.74
C VAL A 470 -18.79 -8.90 -6.26
N VAL A 471 -18.06 -9.88 -5.73
CA VAL A 471 -18.09 -10.23 -4.31
C VAL A 471 -17.63 -9.04 -3.47
N SER A 472 -16.49 -8.42 -3.82
CA SER A 472 -16.01 -7.23 -3.12
C SER A 472 -17.03 -6.09 -3.14
N LEU A 473 -17.74 -5.86 -4.26
CA LEU A 473 -18.79 -4.84 -4.33
C LEU A 473 -19.97 -5.16 -3.40
N LEU A 474 -20.46 -6.40 -3.39
CA LEU A 474 -21.56 -6.81 -2.52
C LEU A 474 -21.18 -6.74 -1.05
N GLU A 475 -19.97 -7.17 -0.69
CA GLU A 475 -19.44 -7.04 0.66
C GLU A 475 -19.34 -5.58 1.09
N ARG A 476 -18.88 -4.68 0.21
CA ARG A 476 -18.79 -3.24 0.48
C ARG A 476 -20.15 -2.62 0.69
N ILE A 477 -21.16 -2.99 -0.09
CA ILE A 477 -22.54 -2.52 0.10
C ILE A 477 -23.07 -3.02 1.45
N ASN A 478 -22.86 -4.29 1.80
CA ASN A 478 -23.26 -4.83 3.09
C ASN A 478 -22.53 -4.13 4.25
N ASN A 479 -21.24 -3.87 4.12
CA ASN A 479 -20.44 -3.14 5.11
C ASN A 479 -20.85 -1.67 5.25
N LEU A 480 -21.33 -1.05 4.17
CA LEU A 480 -21.91 0.29 4.19
C LEU A 480 -23.21 0.30 5.01
N VAL A 481 -24.09 -0.67 4.82
CA VAL A 481 -25.35 -0.81 5.58
C VAL A 481 -25.08 -1.17 7.05
N ASN A 482 -24.07 -2.00 7.32
CA ASN A 482 -23.69 -2.44 8.67
C ASN A 482 -22.89 -1.40 9.49
N PHE A 483 -22.72 -0.17 8.97
CA PHE A 483 -21.94 0.90 9.63
C PHE A 483 -20.49 0.50 9.96
N SER A 484 -19.84 -0.31 9.10
CA SER A 484 -18.43 -0.68 9.27
C SER A 484 -17.51 0.56 9.29
N VAL A 485 -17.88 1.61 8.56
CA VAL A 485 -17.28 2.96 8.62
C VAL A 485 -18.43 3.97 8.80
N PRO A 486 -18.73 4.39 10.05
CA PRO A 486 -19.92 5.20 10.34
C PRO A 486 -20.01 6.48 9.52
N TYR A 487 -18.89 7.17 9.32
CA TYR A 487 -18.82 8.40 8.53
C TYR A 487 -19.39 8.24 7.11
N LEU A 488 -19.02 7.17 6.39
CA LEU A 488 -19.50 6.94 5.03
C LEU A 488 -20.98 6.55 5.01
N SER A 489 -21.43 5.74 5.96
CA SER A 489 -22.84 5.35 6.08
C SER A 489 -23.73 6.57 6.35
N TYR A 490 -23.32 7.49 7.23
CA TYR A 490 -24.05 8.73 7.47
C TYR A 490 -24.06 9.64 6.23
N LEU A 491 -22.94 9.76 5.51
CA LEU A 491 -22.90 10.51 4.25
C LEU A 491 -23.90 9.94 3.25
N ALA A 492 -23.94 8.61 3.09
CA ALA A 492 -24.90 7.95 2.20
C ALA A 492 -26.35 8.24 2.60
N ILE A 493 -26.69 8.19 3.89
CA ILE A 493 -28.03 8.52 4.40
C ILE A 493 -28.38 9.98 4.10
N ILE A 494 -27.49 10.92 4.42
CA ILE A 494 -27.70 12.36 4.15
C ILE A 494 -27.90 12.60 2.66
N ALA A 495 -27.10 11.97 1.80
CA ALA A 495 -27.24 12.09 0.35
C ALA A 495 -28.58 11.52 -0.17
N LEU A 496 -29.03 10.38 0.37
CA LEU A 496 -30.33 9.79 0.01
C LEU A 496 -31.51 10.66 0.48
N VAL A 497 -31.42 11.23 1.69
CA VAL A 497 -32.44 12.17 2.21
C VAL A 497 -32.45 13.46 1.38
N ALA A 498 -31.29 14.02 1.05
CA ALA A 498 -31.19 15.20 0.18
C ALA A 498 -31.77 14.93 -1.22
N LEU A 499 -31.51 13.74 -1.78
CA LEU A 499 -32.10 13.32 -3.06
C LEU A 499 -33.63 13.18 -2.97
N SER A 500 -34.15 12.68 -1.86
CA SER A 500 -35.59 12.62 -1.60
C SER A 500 -36.23 14.01 -1.53
N ILE A 501 -35.59 14.95 -0.83
CA ILE A 501 -36.02 16.36 -0.76
C ILE A 501 -36.00 16.99 -2.16
N ALA A 502 -34.96 16.73 -2.96
CA ALA A 502 -34.86 17.24 -4.32
C ALA A 502 -36.01 16.73 -5.21
N PHE A 503 -36.36 15.44 -5.13
CA PHE A 503 -37.51 14.88 -5.86
C PHE A 503 -38.87 15.39 -5.37
N TYR A 504 -38.95 15.86 -4.12
CA TYR A 504 -40.16 16.47 -3.58
C TYR A 504 -40.37 17.89 -4.12
N ILE A 505 -39.29 18.68 -4.19
CA ILE A 505 -39.34 20.10 -4.63
C ILE A 505 -39.40 20.20 -6.16
N ILE A 506 -38.60 19.40 -6.86
CA ILE A 506 -38.42 19.50 -8.31
C ILE A 506 -39.07 18.26 -8.97
N PRO A 507 -39.97 18.44 -9.95
CA PRO A 507 -40.51 17.32 -10.72
C PRO A 507 -39.37 16.49 -11.32
N ALA A 508 -39.46 15.16 -11.18
CA ALA A 508 -38.39 14.24 -11.55
C ALA A 508 -37.88 14.41 -13.00
N ASN A 509 -38.76 14.81 -13.92
CA ASN A 509 -38.42 15.04 -15.33
C ASN A 509 -37.31 16.09 -15.49
N TYR A 510 -37.36 17.19 -14.74
CA TYR A 510 -36.33 18.25 -14.81
C TYR A 510 -35.01 17.79 -14.20
N LEU A 511 -35.05 16.98 -13.14
CA LEU A 511 -33.83 16.41 -12.54
C LEU A 511 -33.12 15.45 -13.50
N PHE A 512 -33.86 14.59 -14.21
CA PHE A 512 -33.27 13.72 -15.22
C PHE A 512 -32.74 14.48 -16.43
N MET A 513 -33.43 15.54 -16.86
CA MET A 513 -32.94 16.41 -17.94
C MET A 513 -31.64 17.12 -17.52
N ALA A 514 -31.59 17.71 -16.32
CA ALA A 514 -30.40 18.36 -15.78
C ALA A 514 -29.24 17.38 -15.59
N PHE A 515 -29.52 16.18 -15.08
CA PHE A 515 -28.53 15.11 -14.94
C PHE A 515 -27.96 14.67 -16.30
N GLY A 516 -28.82 14.54 -17.31
CA GLY A 516 -28.41 14.26 -18.69
C GLY A 516 -27.45 15.34 -19.21
N ILE A 517 -27.87 16.60 -19.14
CA ILE A 517 -27.04 17.75 -19.57
C ILE A 517 -25.69 17.73 -18.85
N TYR A 518 -25.68 17.62 -17.52
CA TYR A 518 -24.43 17.56 -16.73
C TYR A 518 -23.53 16.39 -17.16
N LYS A 519 -24.08 15.19 -17.37
CA LYS A 519 -23.30 14.01 -17.71
C LYS A 519 -22.66 14.09 -19.09
N PHE A 520 -23.32 14.74 -20.05
CA PHE A 520 -22.78 14.98 -21.39
C PHE A 520 -21.81 16.18 -21.43
N THR A 521 -22.05 17.24 -20.66
CA THR A 521 -21.20 18.45 -20.65
C THR A 521 -19.95 18.32 -19.77
N ARG A 522 -19.90 17.40 -18.79
CA ARG A 522 -18.78 17.28 -17.84
C ARG A 522 -17.38 17.12 -18.46
N LYS A 523 -17.26 16.45 -19.62
CA LYS A 523 -15.98 16.28 -20.34
C LYS A 523 -15.56 17.56 -21.05
N PHE A 524 -16.54 18.35 -21.51
CA PHE A 524 -16.30 19.64 -22.14
C PHE A 524 -15.85 20.68 -21.11
N LEU A 525 -16.49 20.72 -19.92
CA LEU A 525 -16.11 21.67 -18.86
C LEU A 525 -14.76 21.35 -18.22
N ASN A 526 -14.38 20.07 -18.12
CA ASN A 526 -13.12 19.65 -17.49
C ASN A 526 -12.34 18.69 -18.42
N PRO A 527 -11.47 19.20 -19.32
CA PRO A 527 -10.77 18.39 -20.31
C PRO A 527 -9.78 17.38 -19.72
N THR A 528 -9.29 17.61 -18.49
CA THR A 528 -8.36 16.73 -17.76
C THR A 528 -9.07 15.65 -16.92
N ARG A 529 -10.41 15.55 -16.98
CA ARG A 529 -11.18 14.59 -16.17
C ARG A 529 -10.98 13.15 -16.67
N THR A 530 -10.61 12.25 -15.76
CA THR A 530 -10.61 10.81 -16.01
C THR A 530 -12.04 10.26 -16.02
N PRO A 531 -12.38 9.33 -16.93
CA PRO A 531 -13.70 8.72 -16.97
C PRO A 531 -13.90 7.88 -15.71
N ASN A 532 -14.89 8.25 -14.91
CA ASN A 532 -15.19 7.60 -13.64
C ASN A 532 -16.71 7.50 -13.41
N ASN A 533 -17.10 6.62 -12.49
CA ASN A 533 -18.47 6.45 -12.04
C ASN A 533 -18.55 6.84 -10.56
N ASP A 534 -19.18 7.97 -10.27
CA ASP A 534 -19.14 8.61 -8.95
C ASP A 534 -19.73 7.69 -7.84
N ILE A 535 -20.77 6.90 -8.14
CA ILE A 535 -21.35 5.92 -7.19
C ILE A 535 -20.37 4.79 -6.89
N LEU A 536 -19.70 4.30 -7.94
CA LEU A 536 -18.75 3.21 -7.80
C LEU A 536 -17.50 3.67 -7.04
N ASP A 537 -17.07 4.90 -7.28
CA ASP A 537 -15.96 5.52 -6.56
C ASP A 537 -16.29 5.71 -5.08
N PHE A 538 -17.54 6.06 -4.74
CA PHE A 538 -18.03 6.08 -3.37
C PHE A 538 -17.96 4.67 -2.74
N ILE A 539 -18.51 3.65 -3.39
CA ILE A 539 -18.52 2.27 -2.88
C ILE A 539 -17.09 1.72 -2.75
N SER A 540 -16.19 2.08 -3.67
CA SER A 540 -14.78 1.65 -3.65
C SER A 540 -13.97 2.17 -2.45
N ARG A 541 -14.51 3.15 -1.71
CA ARG A 541 -13.91 3.67 -0.46
C ARG A 541 -14.32 2.88 0.77
N VAL A 542 -15.47 2.21 0.71
CA VAL A 542 -15.88 1.30 1.78
C VAL A 542 -14.95 0.07 1.73
N PRO A 543 -14.41 -0.38 2.87
CA PRO A 543 -13.56 -1.58 2.91
C PRO A 543 -14.40 -2.85 2.68
N ASP A 544 -13.83 -3.79 1.92
CA ASP A 544 -14.33 -5.16 1.85
C ASP A 544 -13.93 -5.97 3.11
N ASN A 545 -14.42 -7.19 3.23
CA ASN A 545 -14.17 -8.00 4.42
C ASN A 545 -12.70 -8.38 4.58
N GLU A 546 -11.98 -8.54 3.46
CA GLU A 546 -10.56 -8.81 3.49
C GLU A 546 -9.79 -7.61 4.06
N ILE A 547 -10.07 -6.39 3.62
CA ILE A 547 -9.48 -5.16 4.16
C ILE A 547 -9.83 -5.01 5.65
N LEU A 548 -11.08 -5.29 6.05
CA LEU A 548 -11.48 -5.24 7.46
C LEU A 548 -10.70 -6.23 8.33
N LYS A 549 -10.44 -7.45 7.84
CA LYS A 549 -9.57 -8.43 8.50
C LYS A 549 -8.14 -7.88 8.64
N GLN A 550 -7.62 -7.21 7.61
CA GLN A 550 -6.30 -6.56 7.67
C GLN A 550 -6.24 -5.41 8.69
N TRP A 551 -7.33 -4.67 8.88
CA TRP A 551 -7.42 -3.56 9.86
C TRP A 551 -7.71 -4.01 11.29
N ARG A 552 -8.01 -5.30 11.52
CA ARG A 552 -8.28 -5.81 12.87
C ARG A 552 -7.03 -5.70 13.73
N GLU A 553 -7.09 -4.94 14.81
CA GLU A 553 -5.99 -4.88 15.78
C GLU A 553 -5.85 -6.23 16.48
N LEU A 554 -4.63 -6.79 16.51
CA LEU A 554 -4.34 -7.95 17.35
C LEU A 554 -4.14 -7.43 18.79
N LYS A 555 -4.68 -8.16 19.77
CA LYS A 555 -4.40 -7.86 21.17
C LYS A 555 -2.89 -7.94 21.38
N VAL A 556 -2.32 -6.91 22.01
CA VAL A 556 -0.93 -6.91 22.45
C VAL A 556 -0.91 -7.75 23.73
N PRO A 557 -0.31 -8.95 23.75
CA PRO A 557 -0.11 -9.66 25.01
C PRO A 557 0.80 -8.79 25.86
N GLU A 558 0.43 -8.57 27.12
CA GLU A 558 1.40 -8.04 28.08
C GLU A 558 2.57 -9.04 28.14
N PRO A 559 3.83 -8.56 28.25
CA PRO A 559 4.95 -9.47 28.33
C PRO A 559 4.70 -10.42 29.50
N ASN A 560 4.78 -11.74 29.25
CA ASN A 560 4.85 -12.71 30.32
C ASN A 560 6.07 -12.34 31.17
N LEU A 561 5.83 -11.62 32.27
CA LEU A 561 6.77 -11.59 33.38
C LEU A 561 6.96 -13.05 33.78
N ASN A 562 8.19 -13.54 33.68
CA ASN A 562 8.54 -14.91 33.99
C ASN A 562 7.91 -15.34 35.33
N PRO A 563 7.37 -16.57 35.45
CA PRO A 563 7.03 -17.18 36.73
C PRO A 563 8.34 -17.58 37.43
N SER A 564 9.10 -16.59 37.90
CA SER A 564 10.28 -16.78 38.72
C SER A 564 10.34 -15.74 39.83
N ASP A 565 9.19 -15.45 40.45
CA ASP A 565 9.14 -14.83 41.78
C ASP A 565 8.68 -15.92 42.78
N PRO A 566 9.60 -16.52 43.55
CA PRO A 566 9.25 -17.42 44.64
C PRO A 566 8.92 -16.62 45.89
N THR A 567 8.03 -15.64 45.80
CA THR A 567 7.60 -14.84 46.95
C THR A 567 6.09 -14.62 46.93
N LYS A 568 5.35 -15.72 47.10
CA LYS A 568 4.02 -15.74 47.71
C LYS A 568 3.68 -17.17 48.15
N SER A 569 4.38 -17.62 49.18
CA SER A 569 3.90 -18.68 50.07
C SER A 569 3.95 -18.17 51.50
N ARG A 570 2.86 -17.53 51.93
CA ARG A 570 2.39 -17.55 53.31
C ARG A 570 0.97 -17.04 53.40
#